data_AF-A0A2D4N0L1-F1
#
_entry.id   AF-A0A2D4N0L1-F1
#
_cell.length_a   1.000
_cell.length_b   1.000
_cell.length_c   1.000
_cell.angle_alpha   90.00
_cell.angle_beta   90.00
_cell.angle_gamma   90.00
#
_symmetry.space_group_name_H-M   'P 1'
#
loop_
_entity.id
_entity.type
_entity.pdbx_description
1 polymer ?
#
loop_
_entity_poly.entity_id
_entity_poly.type
_entity_poly.pdbx_seq_one_letter_code
_entity_poly.pdbx_strand_id
1 'polypeptide(L)'
;SSNWSERKEGLIGLQNLLKSQRTLSRVELKRLCEIFTRMFADPHSKRVFSMFLETLVDFIIIHKDDLQDWLFVLLTQLLKKMGADLLGSVQAKVQKALDVTRDSFPFDQQFNILMRFIVDQTQTPNLKVKVAILKYIESLARQMDPTDFVNSSEAKLAVSRIITWTTEPKSSDVRKVSQSNGRQ
;
A
#
# COMPACT_ATOMS: atom_id res chain seq x y z
N SER A 1 -14.56 6.74 16.82
CA SER A 1 -15.99 6.64 17.10
C SER A 1 -16.60 5.51 16.29
N SER A 2 -17.54 4.76 16.88
CA SER A 2 -18.38 3.77 16.18
C SER A 2 -19.45 4.45 15.30
N ASN A 3 -19.76 5.72 15.56
CA ASN A 3 -20.72 6.50 14.79
C ASN A 3 -20.15 6.93 13.44
N TRP A 4 -20.90 6.67 12.37
CA TRP A 4 -20.55 7.02 11.00
C TRP A 4 -20.44 8.54 10.78
N SER A 5 -21.38 9.33 11.33
CA SER A 5 -21.42 10.78 11.10
C SER A 5 -20.18 11.45 11.68
N GLU A 6 -19.81 11.07 12.89
CA GLU A 6 -18.61 11.57 13.56
C GLU A 6 -17.33 11.21 12.80
N ARG A 7 -17.25 10.02 12.19
CA ARG A 7 -16.09 9.65 11.34
C ARG A 7 -16.00 10.54 10.10
N LYS A 8 -17.13 10.79 9.45
CA LYS A 8 -17.21 11.68 8.28
C LYS A 8 -16.78 13.11 8.65
N GLU A 9 -17.34 13.66 9.72
CA GLU A 9 -17.01 15.00 10.21
C GLU A 9 -15.54 15.11 10.62
N GLY A 10 -15.01 14.10 11.31
CA GLY A 10 -13.59 14.02 11.65
C GLY A 10 -12.68 14.02 10.42
N LEU A 11 -13.03 13.29 9.35
CA LEU A 11 -12.28 13.30 8.10
C LEU A 11 -12.35 14.66 7.38
N ILE A 12 -13.50 15.32 7.39
CA ILE A 12 -13.65 16.67 6.81
C ILE A 12 -12.77 17.68 7.58
N GLY A 13 -12.80 17.61 8.91
CA GLY A 13 -11.94 18.45 9.76
C GLY A 13 -10.46 18.21 9.50
N LEU A 14 -10.06 16.94 9.33
CA LEU A 14 -8.68 16.58 9.00
C LEU A 14 -8.28 17.07 7.61
N GLN A 15 -9.13 16.95 6.59
CA GLN A 15 -8.87 17.49 5.25
C GLN A 15 -8.66 19.00 5.29
N ASN A 16 -9.46 19.72 6.07
CA ASN A 16 -9.29 21.17 6.25
C ASN A 16 -7.98 21.52 6.95
N LEU A 17 -7.57 20.73 7.95
CA LEU A 17 -6.28 20.89 8.64
C LEU A 17 -5.10 20.64 7.70
N LEU A 18 -5.17 19.61 6.87
CA LEU A 18 -4.14 19.30 5.88
C LEU A 18 -4.03 20.41 4.82
N LYS A 19 -5.17 20.93 4.35
CA LYS A 19 -5.22 22.06 3.40
C LYS A 19 -4.65 23.35 3.97
N SER A 20 -4.77 23.59 5.27
CA SER A 20 -4.17 24.76 5.90
C SER A 20 -2.66 24.61 6.14
N GLN A 21 -2.05 23.48 5.73
CA GLN A 21 -0.64 23.15 5.95
C GLN A 21 -0.19 23.32 7.40
N ARG A 22 -1.12 23.12 8.34
CA ARG A 22 -0.79 23.19 9.76
C ARG A 22 0.20 22.06 10.08
N THR A 23 1.34 22.41 10.67
CA THR A 23 2.30 21.45 11.18
C THR A 23 1.67 20.63 12.30
N LEU A 24 1.70 19.30 12.14
CA LEU A 24 1.32 18.35 13.18
C LEU A 24 2.53 18.01 14.02
N SER A 25 2.36 17.95 15.34
CA SER A 25 3.39 17.41 16.22
C SER A 25 3.59 15.92 15.98
N ARG A 26 4.77 15.39 16.33
CA ARG A 26 5.07 13.96 16.23
C ARG A 26 4.05 13.06 16.95
N VAL A 27 3.51 13.53 18.09
CA VAL A 27 2.49 12.81 18.86
C VAL A 27 1.16 12.78 18.12
N GLU A 28 0.74 13.91 17.54
CA GLU A 28 -0.48 13.98 16.71
C GLU A 28 -0.35 13.10 15.47
N LEU A 29 0.81 13.14 14.80
CA LEU A 29 1.08 12.34 13.61
C LEU A 29 1.03 10.84 13.91
N LYS A 30 1.68 10.41 15.01
CA LYS A 30 1.62 9.01 15.46
C LYS A 30 0.19 8.57 15.74
N ARG A 31 -0.58 9.41 16.44
CA ARG A 31 -1.99 9.12 16.74
C ARG A 31 -2.83 9.01 15.46
N LEU A 32 -2.59 9.86 14.47
CA LEU A 32 -3.26 9.78 13.16
C LEU A 32 -2.91 8.49 12.42
N CYS A 33 -1.64 8.08 12.42
CA CYS A 33 -1.22 6.80 11.85
C CYS A 33 -1.94 5.61 12.49
N GLU A 34 -2.09 5.60 13.82
CA GLU A 34 -2.85 4.58 14.55
C GLU A 34 -4.35 4.60 14.21
N ILE A 35 -4.93 5.79 14.00
CA ILE A 35 -6.32 5.93 13.55
C ILE A 35 -6.48 5.40 12.12
N PHE A 36 -5.61 5.80 11.20
CA PHE A 36 -5.65 5.35 9.80
C PHE A 36 -5.42 3.84 9.67
N THR A 37 -4.53 3.27 10.48
CA THR A 37 -4.33 1.82 10.58
C THR A 37 -5.63 1.11 10.93
N ARG A 38 -6.40 1.65 11.87
CA ARG A 38 -7.73 1.11 12.22
C ARG A 38 -8.77 1.34 11.13
N MET A 39 -8.70 2.46 10.40
CA MET A 39 -9.60 2.73 9.27
C MET A 39 -9.41 1.75 8.11
N PHE A 40 -8.21 1.20 7.90
CA PHE A 40 -8.04 0.08 6.96
C PHE A 40 -8.83 -1.16 7.38
N ALA A 41 -9.02 -1.41 8.67
CA ALA A 41 -9.76 -2.57 9.17
C ALA A 41 -11.27 -2.33 9.30
N ASP A 42 -11.76 -1.09 9.17
CA ASP A 42 -13.17 -0.74 9.38
C ASP A 42 -14.07 -1.35 8.29
N PRO A 43 -14.97 -2.30 8.64
CA PRO A 43 -15.89 -2.91 7.68
C PRO A 43 -17.10 -2.01 7.37
N HIS A 44 -17.29 -0.91 8.11
CA HIS A 44 -18.53 -0.15 8.11
C HIS A 44 -18.40 1.20 7.40
N SER A 45 -18.93 1.20 6.17
CA SER A 45 -19.20 2.32 5.27
C SER A 45 -18.16 2.52 4.17
N LYS A 46 -18.45 1.92 3.00
CA LYS A 46 -17.73 2.14 1.73
C LYS A 46 -17.52 3.64 1.42
N ARG A 47 -18.46 4.49 1.84
CA ARG A 47 -18.38 5.96 1.65
C ARG A 47 -17.32 6.61 2.53
N VAL A 48 -17.25 6.24 3.81
CA VAL A 48 -16.21 6.74 4.73
C VAL A 48 -14.85 6.23 4.31
N PHE A 49 -14.77 4.96 3.90
CA PHE A 49 -13.51 4.41 3.39
C PHE A 49 -13.03 5.15 2.14
N SER A 50 -13.94 5.51 1.22
CA SER A 50 -13.61 6.34 0.06
C SER A 50 -13.06 7.72 0.46
N MET A 51 -13.70 8.40 1.42
CA MET A 51 -13.22 9.69 1.94
C MET A 51 -11.87 9.55 2.65
N PHE A 52 -11.70 8.47 3.42
CA PHE A 52 -10.43 8.15 4.07
C PHE A 52 -9.30 8.02 3.06
N LEU A 53 -9.50 7.31 1.95
CA LEU A 53 -8.46 7.16 0.92
C LEU A 53 -8.10 8.50 0.27
N GLU A 54 -9.06 9.41 0.09
CA GLU A 54 -8.78 10.77 -0.40
C GLU A 54 -7.93 11.54 0.61
N THR A 55 -8.32 11.54 1.88
CA THR A 55 -7.54 12.17 2.96
C THR A 55 -6.16 11.55 3.11
N LEU A 56 -6.03 10.23 2.93
CA LEU A 56 -4.78 9.51 3.03
C LEU A 56 -3.77 9.97 1.98
N VAL A 57 -4.22 10.24 0.75
CA VAL A 57 -3.35 10.76 -0.31
C VAL A 57 -2.74 12.10 0.10
N ASP A 58 -3.57 13.04 0.55
CA ASP A 58 -3.11 14.36 1.00
C ASP A 58 -2.15 14.21 2.20
N PHE A 59 -2.49 13.35 3.15
CA PHE A 59 -1.67 13.08 4.33
C PHE A 59 -0.28 12.54 3.99
N ILE A 60 -0.18 11.59 3.04
CA ILE A 60 1.10 11.06 2.58
C ILE A 60 1.94 12.18 1.96
N ILE A 61 1.37 12.98 1.05
CA ILE A 61 2.10 14.03 0.34
C ILE A 61 2.67 15.06 1.31
N ILE A 62 1.88 15.47 2.30
CA ILE A 62 2.24 16.54 3.24
C ILE A 62 3.25 16.05 4.29
N HIS A 63 3.13 14.80 4.76
CA HIS A 63 3.89 14.31 5.90
C HIS A 63 4.89 13.18 5.59
N LYS A 64 5.14 12.85 4.32
CA LYS A 64 6.00 11.73 3.88
C LYS A 64 7.33 11.61 4.65
N ASP A 65 7.98 12.72 4.96
CA ASP A 65 9.29 12.75 5.63
C ASP A 65 9.22 12.20 7.06
N ASP A 66 8.06 12.30 7.72
CA ASP A 66 7.81 11.82 9.08
C ASP A 66 7.07 10.47 9.12
N LEU A 67 6.76 9.86 7.96
CA LEU A 67 5.95 8.65 7.85
C LEU A 67 6.75 7.36 7.60
N GLN A 68 8.09 7.42 7.63
CA GLN A 68 8.97 6.28 7.36
C GLN A 68 8.65 5.07 8.26
N ASP A 69 8.48 5.30 9.57
CA ASP A 69 8.14 4.23 10.54
C ASP A 69 6.78 3.57 10.24
N TRP A 70 5.88 4.28 9.57
CA TRP A 70 4.53 3.80 9.24
C TRP A 70 4.43 3.20 7.83
N LEU A 71 5.47 3.36 7.00
CA LEU A 71 5.48 2.93 5.59
C LEU A 71 5.15 1.45 5.42
N PHE A 72 5.68 0.59 6.29
CA PHE A 72 5.38 -0.85 6.26
C PHE A 72 3.87 -1.11 6.38
N VAL A 73 3.21 -0.47 7.34
CA VAL A 73 1.77 -0.63 7.56
C VAL A 73 1.00 -0.04 6.40
N LEU A 74 1.34 1.18 5.96
CA LEU A 74 0.69 1.85 4.84
C LEU A 74 0.70 0.99 3.57
N LEU A 75 1.89 0.58 3.12
CA LEU A 75 2.07 -0.15 1.88
C LEU A 75 1.39 -1.53 1.92
N THR A 76 1.60 -2.29 2.99
CA THR A 76 1.02 -3.64 3.10
C THR A 76 -0.50 -3.61 3.22
N GLN A 77 -1.08 -2.63 3.92
CA GLN A 77 -2.54 -2.49 4.03
C GLN A 77 -3.19 -2.07 2.71
N LEU A 78 -2.57 -1.16 1.95
CA LEU A 78 -3.05 -0.80 0.61
C LEU A 78 -3.01 -1.99 -0.35
N LEU A 79 -1.92 -2.77 -0.35
CA LEU A 79 -1.81 -3.99 -1.16
C LEU A 79 -2.87 -5.03 -0.80
N LYS A 80 -3.13 -5.24 0.50
CA LYS A 80 -4.21 -6.11 0.98
C LYS A 80 -5.58 -5.63 0.49
N LYS A 81 -5.81 -4.31 0.47
CA LYS A 81 -7.07 -3.72 -0.02
C LYS A 81 -7.30 -3.94 -1.51
N MET A 82 -6.26 -4.05 -2.33
CA MET A 82 -6.41 -4.45 -3.74
C MET A 82 -6.98 -5.86 -3.92
N GLY A 83 -6.84 -6.72 -2.91
CA GLY A 83 -7.45 -8.05 -2.90
C GLY A 83 -8.80 -8.16 -2.20
N ALA A 84 -9.32 -7.05 -1.67
CA ALA A 84 -10.66 -7.00 -1.11
C ALA A 84 -11.72 -6.84 -2.22
N ASP A 85 -12.97 -7.19 -1.90
CA ASP A 85 -14.09 -6.97 -2.81
C ASP A 85 -14.56 -5.51 -2.74
N LEU A 86 -13.91 -4.67 -3.55
CA LEU A 86 -14.16 -3.23 -3.62
C LEU A 86 -14.84 -2.86 -4.94
N LEU A 87 -15.68 -1.82 -4.89
CA LEU A 87 -16.19 -1.19 -6.12
C LEU A 87 -15.03 -0.57 -6.91
N GLY A 88 -15.11 -0.58 -8.24
CA GLY A 88 -14.04 -0.07 -9.10
C GLY A 88 -13.62 1.37 -8.79
N SER A 89 -14.56 2.24 -8.42
CA SER A 89 -14.27 3.62 -7.99
C SER A 89 -13.46 3.71 -6.70
N VAL A 90 -13.68 2.79 -5.75
CA VAL A 90 -12.92 2.71 -4.50
C VAL A 90 -11.56 2.06 -4.76
N GLN A 91 -11.52 1.02 -5.61
CA GLN A 91 -10.27 0.39 -6.03
C GLN A 91 -9.34 1.38 -6.72
N ALA A 92 -9.86 2.26 -7.57
CA ALA A 92 -9.10 3.34 -8.20
C ALA A 92 -8.45 4.29 -7.18
N LYS A 93 -9.12 4.54 -6.05
CA LYS A 93 -8.56 5.36 -4.95
C LYS A 93 -7.47 4.62 -4.17
N VAL A 94 -7.62 3.31 -3.96
CA VAL A 94 -6.54 2.48 -3.39
C VAL A 94 -5.32 2.49 -4.31
N GLN A 95 -5.53 2.33 -5.62
CA GLN A 95 -4.46 2.42 -6.62
C GLN A 95 -3.78 3.80 -6.58
N LYS A 96 -4.55 4.89 -6.51
CA LYS A 96 -3.99 6.24 -6.40
C LYS A 96 -3.14 6.41 -5.14
N ALA A 97 -3.57 5.87 -4.01
CA ALA A 97 -2.79 5.90 -2.77
C ALA A 97 -1.51 5.05 -2.87
N LEU A 98 -1.54 3.91 -3.56
CA LEU A 98 -0.33 3.11 -3.87
C LEU A 98 0.64 3.89 -4.74
N ASP A 99 0.16 4.55 -5.79
CA ASP A 99 0.99 5.36 -6.68
C ASP A 99 1.65 6.51 -5.92
N VAL A 100 0.88 7.25 -5.10
CA VAL A 100 1.40 8.34 -4.27
C VAL A 100 2.41 7.82 -3.24
N THR A 101 2.16 6.64 -2.64
CA THR A 101 3.15 5.98 -1.77
C THR A 101 4.44 5.70 -2.54
N ARG A 102 4.33 5.15 -3.76
CA ARG A 102 5.52 4.84 -4.58
C ARG A 102 6.37 6.08 -4.82
N ASP A 103 5.72 7.18 -5.18
CA ASP A 103 6.40 8.41 -5.57
C ASP A 103 6.88 9.26 -4.35
N SER A 104 6.45 8.91 -3.13
CA SER A 104 6.73 9.70 -1.91
C SER A 104 7.85 9.14 -1.02
N PHE A 105 8.15 7.85 -1.11
CA PHE A 105 9.10 7.19 -0.20
C PHE A 105 10.34 6.66 -0.97
N PRO A 106 11.49 6.47 -0.30
CA PRO A 106 12.67 5.87 -0.92
C PRO A 106 12.38 4.47 -1.50
N PHE A 107 12.83 4.21 -2.73
CA PHE A 107 12.46 2.99 -3.45
C PHE A 107 13.06 1.72 -2.83
N ASP A 108 14.29 1.82 -2.32
CA ASP A 108 14.99 0.76 -1.59
C ASP A 108 14.18 0.27 -0.37
N GLN A 109 13.62 1.20 0.40
CA GLN A 109 12.81 0.89 1.57
C GLN A 109 11.51 0.19 1.19
N GLN A 110 10.84 0.68 0.16
CA GLN A 110 9.63 0.04 -0.37
C GLN A 110 9.92 -1.38 -0.88
N PHE A 111 11.02 -1.55 -1.62
CA PHE A 111 11.44 -2.86 -2.13
C PHE A 111 11.71 -3.84 -0.99
N ASN A 112 12.46 -3.41 0.03
CA ASN A 112 12.74 -4.23 1.21
C ASN A 112 11.47 -4.63 1.97
N ILE A 113 10.50 -3.73 2.10
CA ILE A 113 9.18 -4.03 2.67
C ILE A 113 8.46 -5.10 1.86
N LEU A 114 8.46 -4.99 0.53
CA LEU A 114 7.81 -5.96 -0.37
C LEU A 114 8.44 -7.35 -0.25
N MET A 115 9.77 -7.43 -0.24
CA MET A 115 10.48 -8.71 -0.06
C MET A 115 10.10 -9.35 1.27
N ARG A 116 10.13 -8.59 2.37
CA ARG A 116 9.71 -9.07 3.70
C ARG A 116 8.25 -9.51 3.71
N PHE A 117 7.37 -8.77 3.08
CA PHE A 117 5.94 -9.08 3.03
C PHE A 117 5.64 -10.37 2.24
N ILE A 118 6.40 -10.66 1.17
CA ILE A 118 6.24 -11.88 0.37
C ILE A 118 6.67 -13.13 1.15
N VAL A 119 7.71 -13.04 1.95
CA VAL A 119 8.28 -14.19 2.68
C VAL A 119 7.62 -14.43 4.04
N ASP A 120 6.90 -13.43 4.57
CA ASP A 120 6.18 -13.51 5.84
C ASP A 120 5.15 -14.65 5.83
N GLN A 121 5.41 -15.68 6.64
CA GLN A 121 4.60 -16.89 6.73
C GLN A 121 3.26 -16.67 7.45
N THR A 122 3.11 -15.55 8.16
CA THR A 122 1.84 -15.18 8.81
C THR A 122 0.83 -14.61 7.83
N GLN A 123 1.27 -14.27 6.61
CA GLN A 123 0.43 -13.71 5.56
C GLN A 123 -0.04 -14.78 4.59
N THR A 124 -1.32 -14.74 4.22
CA THR A 124 -1.94 -15.64 3.24
C THR A 124 -2.55 -14.83 2.09
N PRO A 125 -1.72 -14.20 1.22
CA PRO A 125 -2.22 -13.34 0.16
C PRO A 125 -3.05 -14.14 -0.85
N ASN A 126 -4.27 -13.67 -1.10
CA ASN A 126 -5.11 -14.21 -2.17
C ASN A 126 -4.55 -13.81 -3.56
N LEU A 127 -5.12 -14.37 -4.64
CA LEU A 127 -4.66 -14.14 -6.00
C LEU A 127 -4.59 -12.66 -6.38
N LYS A 128 -5.60 -11.87 -6.00
CA LYS A 128 -5.66 -10.43 -6.29
C LYS A 128 -4.56 -9.66 -5.55
N VAL A 129 -4.28 -10.01 -4.28
CA VAL A 129 -3.15 -9.42 -3.52
C VAL A 129 -1.82 -9.80 -4.17
N LYS A 130 -1.62 -11.06 -4.55
CA LYS A 130 -0.40 -11.50 -5.27
C LYS A 130 -0.19 -10.68 -6.55
N VAL A 131 -1.23 -10.51 -7.37
CA VAL A 131 -1.16 -9.67 -8.58
C VAL A 131 -0.82 -8.22 -8.25
N ALA A 132 -1.43 -7.64 -7.21
CA ALA A 132 -1.15 -6.27 -6.80
C ALA A 132 0.32 -6.07 -6.35
N ILE A 133 0.85 -7.02 -5.56
CA ILE A 133 2.27 -7.02 -5.14
C ILE A 133 3.18 -7.04 -6.38
N LEU A 134 2.93 -7.96 -7.32
CA LEU A 134 3.77 -8.10 -8.51
C LEU A 134 3.75 -6.84 -9.39
N LYS A 135 2.57 -6.26 -9.63
CA LYS A 135 2.44 -5.00 -10.38
C LYS A 135 3.15 -3.83 -9.68
N TYR A 136 3.11 -3.80 -8.36
CA TYR A 136 3.79 -2.77 -7.59
C TYR A 136 5.32 -2.92 -7.70
N ILE A 137 5.85 -4.14 -7.52
CA ILE A 137 7.28 -4.44 -7.68
C ILE A 137 7.73 -4.11 -9.10
N GLU A 138 6.99 -4.52 -10.12
CA GLU A 138 7.29 -4.21 -11.52
C GLU A 138 7.40 -2.70 -11.74
N SER A 139 6.41 -1.93 -11.26
CA SER A 139 6.41 -0.48 -11.41
C SER A 139 7.51 0.21 -10.61
N LEU A 140 7.88 -0.33 -9.45
CA LEU A 140 8.94 0.19 -8.60
C LEU A 140 10.32 -0.09 -9.23
N ALA A 141 10.56 -1.33 -9.67
CA ALA A 141 11.81 -1.77 -10.27
C ALA A 141 12.17 -1.00 -11.56
N ARG A 142 11.16 -0.55 -12.33
CA ARG A 142 11.40 0.30 -13.51
C ARG A 142 11.96 1.69 -13.18
N GLN A 143 11.86 2.14 -11.93
CA GLN A 143 12.32 3.45 -11.46
C GLN A 143 13.51 3.35 -10.50
N MET A 144 13.82 2.15 -10.00
CA MET A 144 14.95 1.91 -9.12
C MET A 144 16.27 1.92 -9.86
N ASP A 145 17.32 2.41 -9.20
CA ASP A 145 18.68 2.19 -9.68
C ASP A 145 19.09 0.72 -9.40
N PRO A 146 19.87 0.06 -10.27
CA PRO A 146 20.46 -1.23 -9.99
C PRO A 146 21.14 -1.34 -8.60
N THR A 147 21.71 -0.25 -8.06
CA THR A 147 22.33 -0.25 -6.73
C THR A 147 21.32 -0.38 -5.58
N ASP A 148 20.05 -0.05 -5.80
CA ASP A 148 18.99 -0.20 -4.81
C ASP A 148 18.61 -1.68 -4.58
N PHE A 149 19.01 -2.57 -5.50
CA PHE A 149 18.79 -4.01 -5.38
C PHE A 149 19.82 -4.65 -4.45
N VAL A 150 19.48 -4.69 -3.17
CA VAL A 150 20.29 -5.42 -2.18
C VAL A 150 20.10 -6.93 -2.38
N ASN A 151 21.19 -7.64 -2.65
CA ASN A 151 21.23 -9.10 -2.78
C ASN A 151 21.09 -9.80 -1.40
N SER A 152 19.93 -9.66 -0.77
CA SER A 152 19.62 -10.21 0.55
C SER A 152 19.05 -11.63 0.48
N SER A 153 19.08 -12.34 1.61
CA SER A 153 18.37 -13.62 1.78
C SER A 153 16.88 -13.48 1.50
N GLU A 154 16.28 -12.39 1.95
CA GLU A 154 14.87 -12.05 1.81
C GLU A 154 14.51 -11.84 0.34
N ALA A 155 15.35 -11.12 -0.41
CA ALA A 155 15.15 -10.93 -1.85
C ALA A 155 15.19 -12.27 -2.60
N LYS A 156 16.16 -13.14 -2.29
CA LYS A 156 16.26 -14.48 -2.90
C LYS A 156 15.03 -15.33 -2.60
N LEU A 157 14.61 -15.39 -1.33
CA LEU A 157 13.43 -16.15 -0.91
C LEU A 157 12.14 -15.58 -1.52
N ALA A 158 12.03 -14.26 -1.61
CA ALA A 158 10.89 -13.60 -2.25
C ALA A 158 10.81 -13.95 -3.74
N VAL A 159 11.95 -13.94 -4.45
CA VAL A 159 12.02 -14.40 -5.85
C VAL A 159 11.57 -15.86 -5.97
N SER A 160 12.07 -16.76 -5.13
CA SER A 160 11.61 -18.16 -5.12
C SER A 160 10.10 -18.29 -4.88
N ARG A 161 9.54 -17.49 -3.97
CA ARG A 161 8.09 -17.47 -3.69
C ARG A 161 7.28 -16.96 -4.88
N ILE A 162 7.76 -15.90 -5.54
CA ILE A 162 7.14 -15.33 -6.75
C ILE A 162 7.10 -16.37 -7.86
N ILE A 163 8.20 -17.09 -8.09
CA ILE A 163 8.25 -18.18 -9.08
C ILE A 163 7.13 -19.19 -8.79
N THR A 164 7.01 -19.66 -7.55
CA THR A 164 5.93 -20.57 -7.13
C THR A 164 4.53 -20.00 -7.41
N TRP A 165 4.28 -18.71 -7.18
CA TRP A 165 2.98 -18.10 -7.49
C TRP A 165 2.67 -18.08 -8.98
N THR A 166 3.69 -17.97 -9.83
CA THR A 166 3.54 -17.91 -11.30
C THR A 166 3.40 -19.28 -11.95
N THR A 167 3.84 -20.34 -11.27
CA THR A 167 3.74 -21.73 -11.74
C THR A 167 2.47 -22.46 -11.23
N GLU A 168 1.69 -21.84 -10.34
CA GLU A 168 0.42 -22.38 -9.83
C GLU A 168 -0.65 -22.52 -10.96
N PRO A 169 -1.30 -23.70 -11.14
CA PRO A 169 -2.21 -23.98 -12.27
C PRO A 169 -3.44 -23.06 -12.38
N LYS A 170 -3.94 -22.55 -11.25
CA LYS A 170 -5.14 -21.67 -11.16
C LYS A 170 -4.84 -20.19 -11.43
N SER A 171 -3.61 -19.84 -11.81
CA SER A 171 -3.09 -18.47 -11.79
C SER A 171 -2.86 -17.90 -13.20
N SER A 172 -3.87 -17.89 -14.07
CA SER A 172 -3.74 -17.33 -15.44
C SER A 172 -3.38 -15.84 -15.45
N ASP A 173 -3.94 -15.05 -14.53
CA ASP A 173 -3.68 -13.61 -14.45
C ASP A 173 -2.29 -13.25 -13.91
N VAL A 174 -1.74 -14.07 -13.00
CA VAL A 174 -0.37 -13.91 -12.51
C VAL A 174 0.65 -14.31 -13.58
N ARG A 175 0.35 -15.35 -14.37
CA ARG A 175 1.20 -15.76 -15.50
C ARG A 175 1.37 -14.64 -16.54
N LYS A 176 0.30 -13.88 -16.83
CA LYS A 176 0.38 -12.77 -17.79
C LYS A 176 1.33 -11.65 -17.35
N VAL A 177 1.39 -11.35 -16.05
CA VAL A 177 2.31 -10.34 -15.49
C VAL A 177 3.76 -10.86 -15.45
N SER A 178 3.97 -12.16 -15.27
CA SER A 178 5.31 -12.76 -15.31
C SER A 178 5.86 -12.89 -16.74
N GLN A 179 5.01 -13.20 -17.73
CA GLN A 179 5.44 -13.43 -19.12
C GLN A 179 5.77 -12.15 -19.90
N SER A 180 5.27 -10.98 -19.50
CA SER A 180 5.72 -9.70 -20.08
C SER A 180 7.21 -9.42 -19.81
N ASN A 181 7.83 -10.08 -18.82
CA ASN A 181 9.26 -9.96 -18.52
C ASN A 181 10.16 -10.91 -19.32
N GLY A 182 9.60 -11.82 -20.13
CA GLY A 182 10.37 -12.75 -20.96
C GLY A 182 10.52 -12.34 -22.42
N ARG A 183 10.04 -11.15 -22.80
CA ARG A 183 10.10 -10.60 -24.16
C ARG A 183 10.54 -9.14 -24.14
N GLN A 184 11.73 -8.89 -23.60
CA GLN A 184 12.60 -7.79 -24.00
C GLN A 184 14.03 -8.28 -23.98
#